data_AF-A0A8I0V734-F1
#
_entry.id   AF-A0A8I0V734-F1
#
_cell.length_a   1.000
_cell.length_b   1.000
_cell.length_c   1.000
_cell.angle_alpha   90.00
_cell.angle_beta   90.00
_cell.angle_gamma   90.00
#
_symmetry.space_group_name_H-M   'P 1'
#
loop_
_entity.id
_entity.type
_entity.pdbx_description
1 polymer ?
#
loop_
_entity_poly.entity_id
_entity_poly.type
_entity_poly.pdbx_seq_one_letter_code
_entity_poly.pdbx_strand_id
1 'polypeptide(L)'
;MDIQKEREVLIAEIERFKEEAMKSYVVSCWAESYTNTDPFGYVILENENNKVWWLKTQAYQLWEMWQAAKAHEAEKLKGCVVVPVEPTEEMLIKGNRLALADKGYRYDAASIWETMLEAARGGNE
;
A
#
# COMPACT_ATOMS: atom_id res chain seq x y z
N MET A 1 16.42 4.61 -16.54
CA MET A 1 15.31 4.87 -15.61
C MET A 1 14.50 6.00 -16.22
N ASP A 2 13.21 5.77 -16.50
CA ASP A 2 12.38 6.74 -17.21
C ASP A 2 11.87 7.79 -16.21
N ILE A 3 12.57 8.91 -16.13
CA ILE A 3 12.31 10.01 -15.19
C ILE A 3 10.86 10.50 -15.33
N GLN A 4 10.30 10.46 -16.54
CA GLN A 4 8.92 10.88 -16.78
C GLN A 4 7.92 9.89 -16.16
N LYS A 5 8.18 8.59 -16.30
CA LYS A 5 7.36 7.54 -15.69
C LYS A 5 7.38 7.59 -14.17
N GLU A 6 8.53 7.86 -13.56
CA GLU A 6 8.64 8.02 -12.10
C GLU A 6 7.89 9.25 -11.59
N ARG A 7 7.93 10.34 -12.35
CA ARG A 7 7.16 11.54 -12.06
C ARG A 7 5.65 11.28 -12.12
N GLU A 8 5.18 10.53 -13.12
CA GLU A 8 3.76 10.15 -13.22
C GLU A 8 3.32 9.29 -12.03
N VAL A 9 4.14 8.32 -11.60
CA VAL A 9 3.88 7.50 -10.42
C VAL A 9 3.82 8.37 -9.15
N LEU A 10 4.76 9.31 -9.00
CA LEU A 10 4.78 10.21 -7.86
C LEU A 10 3.56 11.14 -7.84
N ILE A 11 3.14 11.69 -8.98
CA ILE A 11 1.93 12.51 -9.07
C ILE A 11 0.70 11.69 -8.69
N ALA A 12 0.56 10.46 -9.19
CA ALA A 12 -0.53 9.58 -8.81
C ALA A 12 -0.54 9.27 -7.30
N GLU A 13 0.64 9.10 -6.69
CA GLU A 13 0.76 8.94 -5.25
C GLU A 13 0.35 10.21 -4.48
N ILE A 14 0.76 11.39 -4.93
CA ILE A 14 0.38 12.67 -4.33
C ILE A 14 -1.14 12.84 -4.35
N GLU A 15 -1.81 12.54 -5.47
CA GLU A 15 -3.27 12.66 -5.56
C GLU A 15 -3.97 11.67 -4.63
N ARG A 16 -3.49 10.43 -4.53
CA ARG A 16 -4.00 9.47 -3.55
C ARG A 16 -3.79 9.95 -2.11
N PHE A 17 -2.63 10.50 -1.80
CA PHE A 17 -2.35 11.08 -0.49
C PHE A 17 -3.33 12.21 -0.15
N LYS A 18 -3.58 13.14 -1.09
CA LYS A 18 -4.53 14.25 -0.89
C LYS A 18 -5.93 13.71 -0.60
N GLU A 19 -6.39 12.74 -1.37
CA GLU A 19 -7.70 12.10 -1.18
C GLU A 19 -7.82 11.47 0.22
N GLU A 20 -6.83 10.68 0.63
CA GLU A 20 -6.81 10.04 1.95
C GLU A 20 -6.70 11.07 3.10
N ALA A 21 -5.85 12.09 2.94
CA ALA A 21 -5.67 13.14 3.94
C ALA A 21 -6.99 13.90 4.18
N MET A 22 -7.74 14.20 3.12
CA MET A 22 -9.01 14.92 3.18
C MET A 22 -10.14 14.15 3.88
N LYS A 23 -10.00 12.84 4.13
CA LYS A 23 -10.95 12.07 4.94
C LYS A 23 -10.90 12.45 6.43
N SER A 24 -9.79 13.03 6.90
CA SER A 24 -9.69 13.54 8.26
C SER A 24 -10.43 14.86 8.42
N TYR A 25 -11.35 14.94 9.38
CA TYR A 25 -12.11 16.16 9.68
C TYR A 25 -11.20 17.38 9.93
N VAL A 26 -10.07 17.18 10.61
CA VAL A 26 -9.14 18.28 10.91
C VAL A 26 -8.48 18.79 9.62
N VAL A 27 -8.10 17.88 8.73
CA VAL A 27 -7.48 18.23 7.45
C VAL A 27 -8.49 18.89 6.52
N SER A 28 -9.74 18.42 6.49
CA SER A 28 -10.79 19.03 5.67
C SER A 28 -11.08 20.47 6.12
N CYS A 29 -11.25 20.71 7.44
CA CYS A 29 -11.44 22.06 7.96
C CYS A 29 -10.22 22.95 7.73
N TRP A 30 -9.01 22.41 7.87
CA TRP A 30 -7.78 23.13 7.55
C TRP A 30 -7.74 23.53 6.07
N ALA A 31 -8.07 22.62 5.15
CA ALA A 31 -8.10 22.90 3.72
C ALA A 31 -9.15 23.96 3.35
N GLU A 32 -10.35 23.88 3.93
CA GLU A 32 -11.44 24.87 3.74
C GLU A 32 -11.05 26.28 4.21
N SER A 33 -10.14 26.40 5.17
CA SER A 33 -9.66 27.71 5.65
C SER A 33 -8.85 28.49 4.61
N TYR A 34 -8.38 27.84 3.55
CA TYR A 34 -7.66 28.50 2.45
C TYR A 34 -8.62 28.88 1.32
N THR A 35 -8.97 30.16 1.24
CA THR A 35 -9.89 30.68 0.22
C THR A 35 -9.19 31.14 -1.06
N ASN A 36 -7.90 31.45 -1.00
CA ASN A 36 -7.16 32.11 -2.08
C ASN A 36 -5.97 31.29 -2.62
N THR A 37 -5.62 30.16 -2.01
CA THR A 37 -4.49 29.33 -2.42
C THR A 37 -4.78 27.86 -2.17
N ASP A 38 -4.20 26.97 -2.98
CA ASP A 38 -4.27 25.53 -2.73
C ASP A 38 -3.51 25.16 -1.43
N PRO A 39 -4.18 24.58 -0.41
CA PRO A 39 -3.52 24.10 0.81
C PRO A 39 -2.50 22.99 0.53
N PHE A 40 -2.69 22.21 -0.54
CA PHE A 40 -1.79 21.15 -0.98
C PHE A 40 -0.93 21.57 -2.19
N GLY A 41 -0.67 22.87 -2.36
CA GLY A 41 0.22 23.33 -3.44
C GLY A 41 1.64 22.74 -3.31
N TYR A 42 2.19 22.23 -4.41
CA TYR A 42 3.52 21.62 -4.46
C TYR A 42 4.27 21.90 -5.77
N VAL A 43 5.58 21.70 -5.74
CA VAL A 43 6.47 21.66 -6.90
C VAL A 43 7.29 20.38 -6.84
N ILE A 44 7.48 19.70 -7.97
CA ILE A 44 8.39 18.56 -8.06
C ILE A 44 9.75 19.07 -8.54
N LEU A 45 10.79 18.82 -7.76
CA LEU A 45 12.16 19.20 -8.06
C LEU A 45 12.83 18.07 -8.86
N GLU A 46 12.80 18.19 -10.18
CA GLU A 46 13.36 17.18 -11.11
C GLU A 46 14.87 16.97 -10.89
N ASN A 47 15.59 18.02 -10.52
CA ASN A 47 17.02 18.00 -10.20
C ASN A 47 17.36 17.31 -8.86
N GLU A 48 16.36 17.05 -8.01
CA GLU A 48 16.53 16.40 -6.70
C GLU A 48 15.80 15.04 -6.67
N ASN A 49 15.94 14.24 -7.74
CA ASN A 49 15.34 12.91 -7.81
C ASN A 49 13.81 12.92 -7.60
N ASN A 50 13.14 13.88 -8.25
CA ASN A 50 11.69 14.10 -8.13
C ASN A 50 11.22 14.36 -6.69
N LYS A 51 12.01 15.04 -5.85
CA LYS A 51 11.58 15.42 -4.51
C LYS A 51 10.38 16.37 -4.57
N VAL A 52 9.38 16.14 -3.72
CA VAL A 52 8.21 17.02 -3.58
C VAL A 52 8.53 18.16 -2.64
N TRP A 53 8.44 19.39 -3.14
CA TRP A 53 8.50 20.62 -2.36
C TRP A 53 7.10 21.16 -2.11
N TRP A 54 6.63 21.06 -0.88
CA TRP A 54 5.31 21.56 -0.48
C TRP A 54 5.35 23.05 -0.16
N LEU A 55 4.39 23.80 -0.68
CA LEU A 55 4.30 25.25 -0.47
C LEU A 55 3.77 25.61 0.92
N LYS A 56 3.13 24.66 1.62
CA LYS A 56 2.58 24.81 2.97
C LYS A 56 3.23 23.80 3.91
N THR A 57 3.66 24.26 5.09
CA THR A 57 4.29 23.41 6.10
C THR A 57 3.38 22.29 6.59
N GLN A 58 2.08 22.53 6.71
CA GLN A 58 1.12 21.51 7.13
C GLN A 58 1.01 20.38 6.08
N ALA A 59 0.97 20.72 4.79
CA ALA A 59 0.99 19.71 3.72
C ALA A 59 2.28 18.89 3.72
N TYR A 60 3.42 19.55 3.95
CA TYR A 60 4.71 18.88 4.13
C TYR A 60 4.68 17.85 5.28
N GLN A 61 4.19 18.25 6.46
CA GLN A 61 4.11 17.38 7.62
C GLN A 61 3.16 16.19 7.40
N LEU A 62 2.00 16.43 6.79
CA LEU A 62 1.06 15.37 6.42
C LEU A 62 1.69 14.38 5.43
N TRP A 63 2.45 14.87 4.45
CA TRP A 63 3.18 14.04 3.50
C TRP A 63 4.30 13.21 4.16
N GLU A 64 5.05 13.78 5.10
CA GLU A 64 6.06 13.04 5.87
C GLU A 64 5.42 11.91 6.70
N MET A 65 4.28 12.19 7.36
CA MET A 65 3.53 11.17 8.10
C MET A 65 3.05 10.04 7.18
N TRP A 66 2.55 10.39 5.99
CA TRP A 66 2.13 9.43 4.97
C TRP A 66 3.30 8.53 4.53
N GLN A 67 4.45 9.11 4.18
CA GLN A 67 5.63 8.35 3.79
C GLN A 67 6.16 7.47 4.93
N ALA A 68 6.19 7.99 6.16
CA ALA A 68 6.61 7.23 7.33
C ALA A 68 5.68 6.05 7.63
N ALA A 69 4.36 6.24 7.52
CA ALA A 69 3.39 5.16 7.69
C ALA A 69 3.58 4.07 6.64
N LYS A 70 3.77 4.44 5.37
CA LYS A 70 4.08 3.48 4.29
C LYS A 70 5.38 2.70 4.56
N ALA A 71 6.43 3.39 4.98
CA ALA A 71 7.70 2.75 5.31
C ALA A 71 7.56 1.79 6.51
N HIS A 72 6.77 2.17 7.52
CA HIS A 72 6.50 1.31 8.67
C HIS A 72 5.73 0.05 8.27
N GLU A 73 4.69 0.17 7.45
CA GLU A 73 3.95 -1.00 6.94
C GLU A 73 4.83 -1.89 6.04
N ALA A 74 5.71 -1.29 5.23
CA ALA A 74 6.67 -2.06 4.44
C ALA A 74 7.66 -2.84 5.31
N GLU A 75 8.14 -2.28 6.42
CA GLU A 75 9.05 -2.98 7.35
C GLU A 75 8.37 -4.16 8.04
N LYS A 76 7.07 -4.07 8.35
CA LYS A 76 6.29 -5.21 8.89
C LYS A 76 6.25 -6.40 7.93
N LEU A 77 6.34 -6.15 6.63
CA LEU A 77 6.32 -7.17 5.58
C LEU A 77 7.72 -7.70 5.22
N LYS A 78 8.77 -7.22 5.88
CA LYS A 78 10.14 -7.66 5.59
C LYS A 78 10.33 -9.12 5.99
N GLY A 79 10.75 -9.93 5.01
CA GLY A 79 10.86 -11.38 5.18
C GLY A 79 9.54 -12.13 5.00
N CYS A 80 8.44 -11.43 4.71
CA CYS A 80 7.16 -12.01 4.35
C CYS A 80 6.95 -11.97 2.83
N VAL A 81 6.10 -12.86 2.32
CA VAL A 81 5.56 -12.79 0.95
C VAL A 81 4.08 -12.50 1.07
N VAL A 82 3.61 -11.44 0.40
CA VAL A 82 2.19 -11.14 0.32
C VAL A 82 1.55 -12.11 -0.66
N VAL A 83 0.52 -12.80 -0.20
CA VAL A 83 -0.25 -13.73 -1.00
C VAL A 83 -1.70 -13.24 -1.13
N PRO A 84 -2.44 -13.61 -2.18
CA PRO A 84 -3.84 -13.23 -2.33
C PRO A 84 -4.71 -13.61 -1.12
N VAL A 85 -5.88 -12.98 -0.96
CA VAL A 85 -6.85 -13.43 0.05
C VAL A 85 -7.57 -14.69 -0.45
N GLU A 86 -7.92 -14.75 -1.73
CA GLU A 86 -8.50 -15.93 -2.36
C GLU A 86 -7.44 -16.65 -3.20
N PRO A 87 -7.30 -17.98 -3.09
CA PRO A 87 -6.30 -18.71 -3.85
C PRO A 87 -6.65 -18.69 -5.33
N THR A 88 -5.66 -18.54 -6.21
CA THR A 88 -5.91 -18.67 -7.64
C THR A 88 -6.14 -20.14 -8.02
N GLU A 89 -6.88 -20.37 -9.11
CA GLU A 89 -7.13 -21.73 -9.60
C GLU A 89 -5.83 -22.49 -9.90
N GLU A 90 -4.83 -21.80 -10.46
CA GLU A 90 -3.52 -22.40 -10.74
C GLU A 90 -2.78 -22.83 -9.46
N MET A 91 -2.89 -22.06 -8.37
CA MET A 91 -2.34 -22.42 -7.06
C MET A 91 -2.98 -23.71 -6.54
N LEU A 92 -4.31 -23.82 -6.61
CA LEU A 92 -5.05 -24.99 -6.17
C LEU A 92 -4.71 -26.23 -7.01
N ILE A 93 -4.68 -26.10 -8.35
CA ILE A 93 -4.34 -27.20 -9.26
C ILE A 93 -2.93 -27.73 -8.94
N LYS A 94 -1.96 -26.83 -8.78
CA LYS A 94 -0.57 -27.21 -8.51
C LYS A 94 -0.44 -27.87 -7.14
N GLY A 95 -1.08 -27.31 -6.11
CA GLY A 95 -1.09 -27.89 -4.76
C GLY A 95 -1.73 -29.27 -4.72
N ASN A 96 -2.89 -29.44 -5.37
CA ASN A 96 -3.59 -30.73 -5.44
C ASN A 96 -2.80 -31.79 -6.21
N ARG A 97 -2.07 -31.40 -7.27
CA ARG A 97 -1.17 -32.31 -7.99
C ARG A 97 -0.05 -32.84 -7.09
N LEU A 98 0.50 -31.98 -6.22
CA LEU A 98 1.51 -32.39 -5.23
C LEU A 98 0.90 -33.33 -4.18
N ALA A 99 -0.29 -33.01 -3.68
CA ALA A 99 -1.04 -33.85 -2.75
C ALA A 99 -1.27 -35.26 -3.30
N LEU A 100 -1.69 -35.38 -4.57
CA LEU A 100 -1.94 -36.67 -5.23
C LEU A 100 -0.66 -37.49 -5.49
N ALA A 101 0.51 -36.84 -5.54
CA ALA A 101 1.78 -37.51 -5.74
C ALA A 101 2.32 -38.16 -4.45
N ASP A 102 1.84 -37.73 -3.28
CA ASP A 102 2.24 -38.25 -1.97
C ASP A 102 1.11 -39.09 -1.35
N LYS A 103 1.32 -40.40 -1.26
CA LYS A 103 0.35 -41.36 -0.70
C LYS A 103 0.02 -41.11 0.77
N GLY A 104 0.82 -40.31 1.49
CA GLY A 104 0.58 -39.93 2.89
C GLY A 104 -0.21 -38.63 3.06
N TYR A 105 -0.49 -37.90 1.99
CA TYR A 105 -1.10 -36.59 2.05
C TYR A 105 -2.60 -36.68 2.38
N ARG A 106 -3.06 -35.89 3.35
CA ARG A 106 -4.44 -36.00 3.92
C ARG A 106 -5.34 -34.79 3.67
N TYR A 107 -4.78 -33.71 3.15
CA TYR A 107 -5.49 -32.43 2.98
C TYR A 107 -5.38 -31.97 1.53
N ASP A 108 -6.39 -31.30 0.98
CA ASP A 108 -6.24 -30.65 -0.32
C ASP A 108 -5.59 -29.26 -0.18
N ALA A 109 -5.22 -28.67 -1.30
CA ALA A 109 -4.59 -27.35 -1.34
C ALA A 109 -5.49 -26.24 -0.78
N ALA A 110 -6.82 -26.38 -0.91
CA ALA A 110 -7.77 -25.39 -0.40
C ALA A 110 -7.80 -25.41 1.14
N SER A 111 -7.86 -26.59 1.74
CA SER A 111 -7.87 -26.78 3.20
C SER A 111 -6.59 -26.22 3.86
N ILE A 112 -5.44 -26.44 3.22
CA ILE A 112 -4.16 -25.90 3.70
C ILE A 112 -4.11 -24.39 3.58
N TRP A 113 -4.66 -23.85 2.49
CA TRP A 113 -4.75 -22.42 2.27
C TRP A 113 -5.64 -21.72 3.30
N GLU A 114 -6.81 -22.27 3.60
CA GLU A 114 -7.70 -21.78 4.66
C GLU A 114 -6.97 -21.72 6.01
N THR A 115 -6.27 -22.79 6.37
CA THR A 115 -5.47 -22.84 7.61
C THR A 115 -4.39 -21.74 7.66
N MET A 116 -3.71 -21.50 6.53
CA MET A 116 -2.69 -20.44 6.44
C MET A 116 -3.31 -19.04 6.57
N LEU A 117 -4.48 -18.83 5.97
CA LEU A 117 -5.21 -17.56 6.08
C LEU A 117 -5.69 -17.30 7.51
N GLU A 118 -6.26 -18.30 8.19
CA GLU A 118 -6.68 -18.20 9.59
C GLU A 118 -5.50 -17.82 10.50
N ALA A 119 -4.37 -18.50 10.33
CA ALA A 119 -3.14 -18.19 11.06
C ALA A 119 -2.67 -16.74 10.79
N ALA A 120 -2.70 -16.31 9.52
CA ALA A 120 -2.31 -14.95 9.13
C ALA A 120 -3.25 -13.86 9.69
N ARG A 121 -4.54 -14.17 9.89
CA ARG A 121 -5.53 -13.29 10.53
C ARG A 121 -5.41 -13.24 12.05
N GLY A 122 -4.49 -14.00 12.65
CA GLY A 122 -4.28 -14.03 14.09
C GLY A 122 -5.15 -15.06 14.83
N GLY A 123 -5.72 -16.04 14.12
CA GLY A 123 -6.42 -17.19 14.72
C GLY A 123 -7.72 -16.85 15.48
N ASN A 124 -8.35 -15.71 15.18
CA ASN A 124 -9.55 -15.22 15.86
C ASN A 124 -10.82 -15.33 14.99
N GLU A 125 -11.13 -16.52 14.50
CA GLU A 125 -12.49 -16.89 14.06
C GLU A 125 -13.04 -18.00 14.96
#